data_AF-A0A023DCV0-F1
#
_entry.id   AF-A0A023DCV0-F1
#
_cell.length_a   1.000
_cell.length_b   1.000
_cell.length_c   1.000
_cell.angle_alpha   90.00
_cell.angle_beta   90.00
_cell.angle_gamma   90.00
#
_symmetry.space_group_name_H-M   'P 1'
#
loop_
_entity.id
_entity.type
_entity.pdbx_description
1 polymer ?
#
loop_
_entity_poly.entity_id
_entity_poly.type
_entity_poly.pdbx_seq_one_letter_code
_entity_poly.pdbx_strand_id
1 'polypeptide(L)'
;MIEESYGHWHLDYYQEQTGFYTSATGFWNDDEGNWEVFFNEFDNNKLAELFGTTYEIDKDFGALIFKARNYDEAHKKFIQWVEDILLPLLDI
;
A
#
# COMPACT_ATOMS: atom_id res chain seq x y z
N MET A 1 24.18 -3.09 8.16
CA MET A 1 22.99 -2.81 8.99
C MET A 1 22.23 -1.74 8.26
N ILE A 2 21.03 -2.06 7.78
CA ILE A 2 20.07 -1.04 7.37
C ILE A 2 19.50 -0.54 8.71
N GLU A 3 19.65 0.74 9.00
CA GLU A 3 19.06 1.34 10.21
C GLU A 3 17.56 1.08 10.18
N GLU A 4 17.01 0.55 11.27
CA GLU A 4 15.60 0.11 11.36
C GLU A 4 14.58 1.23 11.05
N SER A 5 15.04 2.48 11.00
CA SER A 5 14.26 3.70 10.83
C SER A 5 14.75 4.62 9.68
N TYR A 6 15.63 4.16 8.79
CA TYR A 6 16.07 4.97 7.64
C TYR A 6 15.72 4.32 6.30
N GLY A 7 14.71 4.88 5.63
CA GLY A 7 14.32 4.52 4.25
C GLY A 7 12.82 4.37 4.06
N HIS A 8 12.46 3.71 2.95
CA HIS A 8 11.11 3.23 2.66
C HIS A 8 11.21 1.80 2.13
N TRP A 9 10.12 1.06 2.22
CA TRP A 9 10.00 -0.26 1.61
C TRP A 9 9.03 -0.22 0.45
N HIS A 10 9.31 -1.01 -0.57
CA HIS A 10 8.34 -1.34 -1.60
C HIS A 10 7.75 -2.71 -1.28
N LEU A 11 6.42 -2.81 -1.41
CA LEU A 11 5.68 -4.04 -1.34
C LEU A 11 5.14 -4.32 -2.73
N ASP A 12 5.62 -5.39 -3.35
CA ASP A 12 5.26 -5.75 -4.71
C ASP A 12 4.23 -6.89 -4.72
N TYR A 13 3.28 -6.81 -5.66
CA TYR A 13 2.36 -7.87 -5.99
C TYR A 13 2.41 -8.14 -7.50
N TYR A 14 2.51 -9.42 -7.86
CA TYR A 14 2.45 -9.87 -9.25
C TYR A 14 1.56 -11.11 -9.36
N GLN A 15 0.55 -11.05 -10.23
CA GLN A 15 -0.34 -12.17 -10.54
C GLN A 15 -0.01 -12.75 -11.92
N GLU A 16 0.59 -13.94 -11.94
CA GLU A 16 1.05 -14.57 -13.19
C GLU A 16 -0.05 -14.80 -14.23
N GLN A 17 -1.29 -15.06 -13.78
CA GLN A 17 -2.41 -15.43 -14.65
C GLN A 17 -2.89 -14.27 -15.54
N THR A 18 -2.91 -13.06 -14.99
CA THR A 18 -3.37 -11.84 -15.67
C THR A 18 -2.19 -10.98 -16.14
N GLY A 19 -0.99 -11.23 -15.63
CA GLY A 19 0.17 -10.35 -15.77
C GLY A 19 0.01 -9.04 -14.98
N PHE A 20 -0.97 -8.95 -14.08
CA PHE A 20 -1.19 -7.76 -13.27
C PHE A 20 -0.05 -7.57 -12.28
N TYR A 21 0.44 -6.33 -12.20
CA TYR A 21 1.48 -5.90 -11.27
C TYR A 21 1.06 -4.62 -10.58
N THR A 22 1.37 -4.51 -9.30
CA THR A 22 1.15 -3.29 -8.54
C THR A 22 2.11 -3.22 -7.35
N SER A 23 2.30 -2.02 -6.79
CA SER A 23 3.16 -1.82 -5.64
C SER A 23 2.57 -0.84 -4.62
N ALA A 24 3.05 -0.92 -3.38
CA ALA A 24 2.80 0.06 -2.32
C ALA A 24 4.11 0.41 -1.61
N THR A 25 4.14 1.59 -0.97
CA THR A 25 5.34 2.08 -0.28
C THR A 25 5.08 2.19 1.23
N GLY A 26 5.93 1.58 2.04
CA GLY A 26 5.93 1.70 3.49
C GLY A 26 6.91 2.76 3.98
N PHE A 27 6.44 3.67 4.85
CA PHE A 27 7.26 4.67 5.54
C PHE A 27 7.21 4.44 7.05
N TRP A 28 8.36 4.56 7.71
CA TRP A 28 8.41 4.45 9.18
C TRP A 28 7.88 5.73 9.81
N ASN A 29 6.93 5.58 10.72
CA ASN A 29 6.39 6.66 11.54
C ASN A 29 7.03 6.57 12.93
N ASP A 30 7.99 7.46 13.20
CA ASP A 30 8.74 7.51 14.47
C ASP A 30 7.83 7.82 15.67
N ASP A 31 6.78 8.62 15.47
CA ASP A 31 5.86 9.03 16.55
C ASP A 31 4.98 7.87 17.02
N GLU A 32 4.56 7.00 16.09
CA GLU A 32 3.70 5.85 16.39
C GLU A 32 4.45 4.52 16.53
N GLY A 33 5.73 4.46 16.17
CA GLY A 33 6.54 3.24 16.21
C GLY A 33 6.01 2.13 15.30
N ASN A 34 5.48 2.51 14.13
CA ASN A 34 4.95 1.57 13.13
C ASN A 34 5.25 2.04 11.70
N TRP A 35 5.05 1.14 10.74
CA TRP A 35 5.10 1.43 9.32
C TRP A 35 3.71 1.80 8.80
N GLU A 36 3.62 2.93 8.11
CA GLU A 36 2.44 3.37 7.37
C GLU A 36 2.61 3.02 5.90
N VAL A 37 1.67 2.25 5.35
CA VAL A 37 1.75 1.74 3.97
C VAL A 37 0.78 2.49 3.09
N PHE A 38 1.32 3.10 2.05
CA PHE A 38 0.58 3.92 1.11
C PHE A 38 0.54 3.30 -0.29
N PHE A 39 -0.60 3.42 -0.93
CA PHE A 39 -0.83 3.03 -2.31
C PHE A 39 -0.93 4.27 -3.20
N ASN A 40 -0.01 4.40 -4.16
CA ASN A 40 0.16 5.61 -4.97
C ASN A 40 0.39 5.35 -6.47
N GLU A 41 -0.04 4.19 -6.97
CA GLU A 41 0.03 3.84 -8.39
C GLU A 41 -1.00 4.59 -9.26
N PHE A 42 -2.01 5.22 -8.64
CA PHE A 42 -3.02 6.02 -9.32
C PHE A 42 -3.04 7.46 -8.81
N ASP A 43 -3.55 8.38 -9.64
CA ASP A 43 -3.78 9.75 -9.19
C ASP A 43 -4.89 9.84 -8.13
N ASN A 44 -4.90 10.93 -7.37
CA ASN A 44 -5.82 11.12 -6.25
C ASN A 44 -7.30 11.11 -6.65
N ASN A 45 -7.64 11.51 -7.89
CA ASN A 45 -9.02 11.45 -8.35
C ASN A 45 -9.45 10.00 -8.56
N LYS A 46 -8.57 9.18 -9.14
CA LYS A 46 -8.82 7.75 -9.33
C LYS A 46 -8.86 6.99 -8.01
N LEU A 47 -7.96 7.30 -7.07
CA LEU A 47 -7.99 6.75 -5.72
C LEU A 47 -9.31 7.10 -5.00
N ALA A 48 -9.76 8.35 -5.11
CA ALA A 48 -11.03 8.79 -4.55
C ALA A 48 -12.24 8.11 -5.21
N GLU A 49 -12.18 7.85 -6.52
CA GLU A 49 -13.22 7.10 -7.24
C GLU A 49 -13.29 5.64 -6.77
N LEU A 50 -12.14 4.97 -6.66
CA LEU A 50 -12.06 3.54 -6.30
C LEU A 50 -12.42 3.30 -4.84
N PHE A 51 -11.94 4.16 -3.93
CA PHE A 51 -12.03 3.92 -2.49
C PHE A 51 -13.03 4.80 -1.76
N GLY A 52 -13.55 5.84 -2.41
CA GLY A 52 -14.45 6.82 -1.78
C GLY A 52 -13.80 7.47 -0.56
N THR A 53 -14.51 7.47 0.56
CA THR A 53 -14.04 8.02 1.85
C THR A 53 -13.43 6.95 2.76
N THR A 54 -13.16 5.75 2.25
CA THR A 54 -12.71 4.61 3.05
C THR A 54 -11.27 4.79 3.54
N TYR A 55 -10.43 5.41 2.72
CA TYR A 55 -9.03 5.67 3.03
C TYR A 55 -8.76 7.18 3.09
N GLU A 56 -7.83 7.53 3.96
CA GLU A 56 -7.20 8.85 3.93
C GLU A 56 -6.28 8.92 2.71
N ILE A 57 -6.48 9.93 1.87
CA ILE A 57 -5.66 10.17 0.68
C ILE A 57 -4.77 11.36 0.98
N ASP A 58 -3.48 11.08 1.17
CA ASP A 58 -2.46 12.10 1.24
C ASP A 58 -2.09 12.58 -0.17
N LYS A 59 -1.86 13.88 -0.32
CA LYS A 59 -1.61 14.50 -1.62
C LYS A 59 -0.29 14.06 -2.27
N ASP A 60 0.72 13.71 -1.46
CA ASP A 60 2.07 13.38 -1.90
C ASP A 60 2.32 11.86 -1.83
N PHE A 61 1.67 11.16 -0.89
CA PHE A 61 1.87 9.74 -0.64
C PHE A 61 0.76 8.82 -1.14
N GLY A 62 -0.42 9.32 -1.52
CA GLY A 62 -1.55 8.49 -1.98
C GLY A 62 -2.41 7.96 -0.84
N ALA A 63 -3.07 6.82 -1.05
CA ALA A 63 -4.02 6.27 -0.08
C ALA A 63 -3.30 5.49 1.04
N LEU A 64 -3.50 5.86 2.31
CA LEU A 64 -3.03 5.07 3.46
C LEU A 64 -3.89 3.81 3.59
N ILE A 65 -3.34 2.65 3.21
CA ILE A 65 -4.11 1.40 3.16
C ILE A 65 -4.10 0.62 4.48
N PHE A 66 -2.99 0.64 5.24
CA PHE A 66 -2.90 0.08 6.59
C PHE A 66 -1.59 0.45 7.29
N LYS A 67 -1.49 0.08 8.58
CA LYS A 67 -0.24 0.11 9.37
C LYS A 67 0.31 -1.30 9.64
N ALA A 68 1.63 -1.42 9.80
CA ALA A 68 2.33 -2.70 10.06
C ALA A 68 3.52 -2.52 11.01
N ARG A 69 3.95 -3.59 11.69
CA ARG A 69 5.09 -3.53 12.63
C ARG A 69 6.43 -3.79 11.95
N ASN A 70 6.41 -4.58 10.87
CA ASN A 70 7.59 -4.97 10.11
C ASN A 70 7.21 -5.33 8.67
N TYR A 71 8.22 -5.58 7.85
CA TYR A 71 8.07 -5.87 6.43
C TYR A 71 7.21 -7.13 6.16
N ASP A 72 7.45 -8.22 6.88
CA ASP A 72 6.73 -9.49 6.65
C ASP A 72 5.22 -9.33 6.93
N GLU A 73 4.86 -8.62 8.00
CA GLU A 73 3.47 -8.26 8.28
C GLU A 73 2.89 -7.38 7.18
N ALA A 74 3.66 -6.37 6.75
CA ALA A 74 3.23 -5.43 5.72
C ALA A 74 2.99 -6.14 4.38
N HIS A 75 3.90 -7.01 3.95
CA HIS A 75 3.80 -7.74 2.69
C HIS A 75 2.61 -8.70 2.69
N LYS A 76 2.39 -9.43 3.78
CA LYS A 76 1.23 -10.31 3.92
C LYS A 76 -0.09 -9.53 3.85
N LYS A 77 -0.18 -8.40 4.57
CA LYS A 77 -1.37 -7.53 4.54
C LYS A 77 -1.57 -6.91 3.16
N PHE A 78 -0.48 -6.56 2.46
CA PHE A 78 -0.55 -5.98 1.13
C PHE A 78 -1.11 -6.97 0.11
N ILE A 79 -0.59 -8.20 0.07
CA ILE A 79 -1.12 -9.26 -0.80
C ILE A 79 -2.63 -9.43 -0.55
N GLN A 80 -3.02 -9.54 0.72
CA GLN A 80 -4.43 -9.69 1.07
C GLN A 80 -5.26 -8.47 0.64
N TRP A 81 -4.77 -7.26 0.85
CA TRP A 81 -5.46 -6.03 0.43
C TRP A 81 -5.63 -5.96 -1.09
N VAL A 82 -4.60 -6.36 -1.86
CA VAL A 82 -4.70 -6.39 -3.32
C VAL A 82 -5.78 -7.38 -3.77
N GLU A 83 -5.78 -8.59 -3.23
CA GLU A 83 -6.71 -9.66 -3.62
C GLU A 83 -8.16 -9.40 -3.16
N ASP A 84 -8.34 -8.91 -1.93
CA ASP A 84 -9.66 -8.73 -1.34
C ASP A 84 -10.31 -7.39 -1.72
N ILE A 85 -9.53 -6.37 -2.09
CA ILE A 85 -10.00 -4.99 -2.29
C ILE A 85 -9.63 -4.46 -3.67
N LEU A 86 -8.36 -4.41 -4.04
CA LEU A 86 -7.94 -3.73 -5.27
C LEU A 86 -8.43 -4.46 -6.53
N LEU A 87 -8.15 -5.76 -6.67
CA LEU A 87 -8.52 -6.53 -7.86
C LEU A 87 -10.04 -6.51 -8.12
N PRO A 88 -10.91 -6.74 -7.12
CA PRO A 88 -12.36 -6.62 -7.31
C PRO A 88 -12.84 -5.25 -7.79
N LEU A 89 -12.15 -4.17 -7.40
CA LEU A 89 -12.50 -2.80 -7.82
C LEU A 89 -12.01 -2.48 -9.23
N LEU A 90 -11.00 -3.18 -9.71
CA LEU A 90 -10.47 -3.01 -11.07
C LEU A 90 -11.16 -3.90 -12.10
N ASP A 91 -12.00 -4.85 -11.67
CA ASP A 91 -12.72 -5.82 -12.53
C ASP A 91 -11.77 -6.62 -13.45
N ILE A 92 -10.67 -7.12 -12.87
CA ILE A 92 -9.59 -7.89 -13.54
C ILE A 92 -9.62 -9.35 -13.07
#